data_AF-E6UF98-F1
#
_entry.id   AF-E6UF98-F1
#
_cell.length_a   1.000
_cell.length_b   1.000
_cell.length_c   1.000
_cell.angle_alpha   90.00
_cell.angle_beta   90.00
_cell.angle_gamma   90.00
#
_symmetry.space_group_name_H-M   'P 1'
#
loop_
_entity.id
_entity.type
_entity.pdbx_description
1 polymer ?
#
loop_
_entity_poly.entity_id
_entity_poly.type
_entity_poly.pdbx_seq_one_letter_code
_entity_poly.pdbx_strand_id
1 'polypeptide(L)'
;MELTNKAAYIKGLMEGMKIDETTDQGKVLKAMAELMEEMAKAIEDVTVLADETVDVVDSISDDLSDLEDDFYNEFYGDDDDDEDYDYDPDDDTLYECVCPTCGETIVMDDKMVESGSIECPNCGESLEFDFSEDEDEE
;
A
#
# COMPACT_ATOMS: atom_id res chain seq x y z
N MET A 1 15.51 18.54 22.50
CA MET A 1 14.70 19.78 22.60
C MET A 1 13.59 19.61 21.59
N GLU A 2 12.35 19.49 22.09
CA GLU A 2 11.13 19.49 21.28
C GLU A 2 11.14 20.63 20.25
N LEU A 3 10.54 20.39 19.09
CA LEU A 3 10.43 21.40 18.04
C LEU A 3 9.73 22.67 18.55
N THR A 4 8.72 22.52 19.40
CA THR A 4 8.02 23.60 20.09
C THR A 4 8.96 24.43 20.97
N ASN A 5 9.88 23.81 21.70
CA ASN A 5 10.91 24.52 22.47
C ASN A 5 11.88 25.31 21.59
N LYS A 6 12.28 24.76 20.43
CA LYS A 6 13.15 25.45 19.48
C LYS A 6 12.42 26.63 18.81
N ALA A 7 11.17 26.45 18.41
CA ALA A 7 10.35 27.51 17.80
C ALA A 7 10.12 28.67 18.79
N ALA A 8 9.78 28.35 20.05
CA ALA A 8 9.63 29.33 21.12
C ALA A 8 10.92 30.10 21.40
N TYR A 9 12.07 29.42 21.39
CA TYR A 9 13.37 30.07 21.56
C TYR A 9 13.68 31.06 20.43
N ILE A 10 13.44 30.67 19.17
CA ILE A 10 13.66 31.56 18.00
C ILE A 10 12.74 32.77 18.08
N LYS A 11 11.46 32.58 18.44
CA LYS A 11 10.51 33.67 18.63
C LYS A 11 10.98 34.65 19.72
N GLY A 12 11.44 34.15 20.86
CA GLY A 12 12.00 34.97 21.94
C GLY A 12 13.25 35.75 21.53
N LEU A 13 14.14 35.16 20.72
CA LEU A 13 15.29 35.88 20.15
C LEU A 13 14.83 37.02 19.24
N MET A 14 13.82 36.79 18.40
CA MET A 14 13.30 37.80 17.48
C MET A 14 12.65 38.98 18.21
N GLU A 15 11.89 38.72 19.27
CA GLU A 15 11.33 39.77 20.13
C GLU A 15 12.45 40.59 20.81
N GLY A 16 13.52 39.94 21.25
CA GLY A 16 14.68 40.59 21.86
C GLY A 16 15.49 41.47 20.91
N MET A 17 15.45 41.19 19.60
CA MET A 17 16.13 41.98 18.57
C MET A 17 15.44 43.30 18.24
N LYS A 18 14.22 43.55 18.77
CA LYS A 18 13.42 44.77 18.52
C LYS A 18 13.26 45.06 17.03
N ILE A 19 12.90 44.04 16.25
CA ILE A 19 12.67 44.15 14.81
C ILE A 19 11.53 45.14 14.57
N ASP A 20 11.71 46.06 13.62
CA ASP A 20 10.65 46.96 13.18
C ASP A 20 9.66 46.21 12.28
N GLU A 21 8.55 45.77 12.88
CA GLU A 21 7.46 45.05 12.22
C GLU A 21 6.68 45.89 11.18
N THR A 22 6.97 47.18 11.05
CA THR A 22 6.34 48.03 10.03
C THR A 22 7.04 47.92 8.67
N THR A 23 8.31 47.49 8.67
CA THR A 23 9.10 47.25 7.46
C THR A 23 8.70 45.95 6.78
N ASP A 24 8.89 45.86 5.46
CA ASP A 24 8.58 44.64 4.71
C ASP A 24 9.40 43.44 5.22
N GLN A 25 10.67 43.65 5.57
CA GLN A 25 11.52 42.62 6.15
C GLN A 25 11.03 42.17 7.53
N GLY A 26 10.61 43.11 8.39
CA GLY A 26 10.08 42.79 9.72
C GLY A 26 8.78 41.99 9.67
N LYS A 27 7.89 42.32 8.73
CA LYS A 27 6.65 41.55 8.49
C LYS A 27 6.94 40.12 8.06
N VAL A 28 7.88 39.92 7.14
CA VAL A 28 8.28 38.58 6.69
C VAL A 28 8.85 37.78 7.85
N LEU A 29 9.77 38.35 8.62
CA LEU A 29 10.37 37.68 9.76
C LEU A 29 9.31 37.26 10.79
N LYS A 30 8.40 38.17 11.16
CA LYS A 30 7.30 37.87 12.07
C LYS A 30 6.45 36.69 11.58
N ALA A 31 6.03 36.73 10.31
CA ALA A 31 5.25 35.66 9.71
C ALA A 31 6.01 34.32 9.70
N MET A 32 7.33 34.34 9.46
CA MET A 32 8.16 33.14 9.55
C MET A 32 8.21 32.57 10.98
N ALA A 33 8.29 33.43 12.00
CA ALA A 33 8.31 33.01 13.40
C ALA A 33 6.98 32.35 13.81
N GLU A 34 5.86 32.96 13.42
CA GLU A 34 4.51 32.43 13.64
C GLU A 34 4.33 31.09 12.92
N LEU A 35 4.73 31.01 11.65
CA LEU A 35 4.69 29.77 10.88
C LEU A 35 5.53 28.66 11.51
N MET A 36 6.74 28.97 12.00
CA MET A 36 7.59 27.97 12.68
C MET A 36 6.94 27.44 13.96
N GLU A 37 6.22 28.29 14.71
CA GLU A 37 5.49 27.88 15.90
C GLU A 37 4.30 26.96 15.55
N GLU A 38 3.53 27.32 14.52
CA GLU A 38 2.41 26.51 14.03
C GLU A 38 2.89 25.16 13.48
N MET A 39 3.95 25.15 12.69
CA MET A 39 4.56 23.92 12.17
C MET A 39 5.06 23.03 13.30
N ALA A 40 5.69 23.60 14.33
CA ALA A 40 6.17 22.82 15.46
C ALA A 40 5.03 22.10 16.20
N LYS A 41 3.90 22.78 16.42
CA LYS A 41 2.70 22.20 17.05
C LYS A 41 2.06 21.13 16.15
N ALA A 42 1.89 21.43 14.86
CA ALA A 42 1.31 20.48 13.92
C ALA A 42 2.13 19.19 13.80
N ILE A 43 3.47 19.30 13.84
CA ILE A 43 4.34 18.11 13.85
C ILE A 43 4.17 17.32 15.14
N GLU A 44 4.12 17.99 16.29
CA GLU A 44 3.90 17.34 17.59
C GLU A 44 2.55 16.60 17.63
N ASP A 45 1.48 17.23 17.15
CA ASP A 45 0.15 16.62 17.02
C ASP A 45 0.18 15.37 16.10
N VAL A 46 0.88 15.46 14.96
CA VAL A 46 1.04 14.32 14.04
C VAL A 46 1.84 13.18 14.67
N THR A 47 2.89 13.50 15.44
CA THR A 47 3.68 12.48 16.15
C THR A 47 2.82 11.73 17.16
N VAL A 48 1.99 12.44 17.94
CA VAL A 48 1.06 11.81 18.89
C VAL A 48 0.07 10.89 18.17
N LEU A 49 -0.55 11.37 17.08
CA LEU A 49 -1.49 10.55 16.30
C LEU A 49 -0.82 9.33 15.66
N ALA A 50 0.44 9.45 15.24
CA ALA A 50 1.18 8.33 14.69
C ALA A 50 1.43 7.25 15.76
N ASP A 51 1.84 7.65 16.96
CA ASP A 51 2.02 6.73 18.08
C ASP A 51 0.70 6.03 18.45
N GLU A 52 -0.40 6.79 18.56
CA GLU A 52 -1.75 6.22 18.81
C GLU A 52 -2.19 5.25 17.69
N THR A 53 -1.80 5.52 16.45
CA THR A 53 -2.12 4.63 15.32
C THR A 53 -1.37 3.31 15.42
N VAL A 54 -0.11 3.32 15.86
CA VAL A 54 0.67 2.10 16.10
C VAL A 54 -0.01 1.24 17.15
N ASP A 55 -0.45 1.82 18.27
CA ASP A 55 -1.17 1.09 19.32
C ASP A 55 -2.45 0.42 18.80
N VAL A 56 -3.20 1.11 17.92
CA VAL A 56 -4.39 0.53 17.29
C VAL A 56 -4.04 -0.60 16.33
N VAL A 57 -2.98 -0.47 15.55
CA VAL A 57 -2.52 -1.52 14.62
C VAL A 57 -2.09 -2.76 15.39
N ASP A 58 -1.37 -2.59 16.50
CA ASP A 58 -0.96 -3.71 17.37
C ASP A 58 -2.20 -4.41 17.93
N SER A 59 -3.20 -3.66 18.41
CA SER A 59 -4.46 -4.25 18.89
C SER A 59 -5.20 -5.03 17.79
N ILE A 60 -5.23 -4.52 16.56
CA ILE A 60 -5.85 -5.24 15.43
C ILE A 60 -5.06 -6.51 15.11
N SER A 61 -3.73 -6.45 15.17
CA SER A 61 -2.87 -7.61 14.94
C SER A 61 -3.14 -8.71 15.96
N ASP A 62 -3.26 -8.36 17.24
CA ASP A 62 -3.59 -9.31 18.30
C ASP A 62 -4.98 -9.93 18.07
N ASP A 63 -5.99 -9.11 17.79
CA ASP A 63 -7.36 -9.58 17.51
C ASP A 63 -7.41 -10.54 16.28
N LEU A 64 -6.61 -10.27 15.26
CA LEU A 64 -6.50 -11.13 14.07
C LEU A 64 -5.79 -12.45 14.40
N SER A 65 -4.73 -12.42 15.21
CA SER A 65 -4.05 -13.64 15.67
C SER A 65 -5.00 -14.55 16.44
N ASP A 66 -5.80 -13.98 17.34
CA ASP A 66 -6.81 -14.74 18.10
C ASP A 66 -7.87 -15.36 17.17
N LEU A 67 -8.30 -14.62 16.14
CA LEU A 67 -9.23 -15.14 15.13
C LEU A 67 -8.59 -16.26 14.29
N GLU A 68 -7.31 -16.14 13.96
CA GLU A 68 -6.58 -17.16 13.22
C GLU A 68 -6.49 -18.46 14.02
N ASP A 69 -6.18 -18.34 15.32
CA ASP A 69 -6.17 -19.48 16.23
C ASP A 69 -7.55 -20.13 16.38
N ASP A 70 -8.62 -19.33 16.50
CA ASP A 70 -9.98 -19.85 16.66
C ASP A 70 -10.53 -20.48 15.36
N PHE A 71 -10.22 -19.90 14.19
CA PHE A 71 -10.86 -20.29 12.93
C PHE A 71 -9.97 -21.20 12.07
N TYR A 72 -8.70 -20.87 11.87
CA TYR A 72 -7.82 -21.63 10.99
C TYR A 72 -7.24 -22.86 11.68
N ASN A 73 -6.82 -22.78 12.94
CA ASN A 73 -6.32 -23.97 13.64
C ASN A 73 -7.43 -25.00 13.93
N GLU A 74 -8.69 -24.59 14.11
CA GLU A 74 -9.82 -25.52 14.33
C GLU A 74 -10.31 -26.18 13.02
N PHE A 75 -10.25 -25.50 11.86
CA PHE A 75 -10.72 -26.04 10.57
C PHE A 75 -9.63 -26.67 9.70
N TYR A 76 -8.39 -26.20 9.79
CA TYR A 76 -7.28 -26.63 8.92
C TYR A 76 -6.21 -27.45 9.64
N GLY A 77 -6.30 -27.61 10.97
CA GLY A 77 -5.35 -28.41 11.72
C GLY A 77 -3.98 -27.75 11.85
N ASP A 78 -3.33 -28.00 12.98
CA ASP A 78 -1.97 -27.58 13.32
C ASP A 78 -0.95 -28.30 12.40
N ASP A 79 -0.87 -27.93 11.12
CA ASP A 79 0.17 -28.43 10.21
C ASP A 79 1.42 -27.54 10.32
N ASP A 80 2.04 -27.65 11.49
CA ASP A 80 3.48 -27.48 11.69
C ASP A 80 4.20 -28.83 11.43
N ASP A 81 3.66 -29.62 10.49
CA ASP A 81 4.28 -30.83 9.97
C ASP A 81 4.56 -30.67 8.47
N ASP A 82 5.78 -31.06 8.14
CA ASP A 82 6.45 -31.15 6.85
C ASP A 82 5.75 -32.23 5.97
N GLU A 83 4.43 -32.13 5.77
CA GLU A 83 3.67 -32.99 4.88
C GLU A 83 3.36 -32.24 3.59
N ASP A 84 4.28 -32.39 2.64
CA ASP A 84 3.98 -32.66 1.24
C ASP A 84 2.55 -32.28 0.86
N TYR A 85 2.30 -30.97 0.75
CA TYR A 85 1.25 -30.51 -0.12
C TYR A 85 1.66 -31.06 -1.48
N ASP A 86 1.12 -32.23 -1.82
CA ASP A 86 0.74 -32.61 -3.16
C ASP A 86 -0.30 -31.55 -3.58
N TYR A 87 0.17 -30.30 -3.71
CA TYR A 87 -0.34 -29.31 -4.62
C TYR A 87 -0.17 -30.01 -5.94
N ASP A 88 -1.20 -30.75 -6.33
CA ASP A 88 -1.34 -31.27 -7.66
C ASP A 88 -1.22 -30.03 -8.57
N PRO A 89 -0.05 -29.79 -9.19
CA PRO A 89 0.14 -28.60 -9.99
C PRO A 89 -0.70 -28.66 -11.27
N ASP A 90 -1.44 -29.75 -11.48
CA ASP A 90 -2.32 -29.97 -12.63
C ASP A 90 -3.75 -29.40 -12.45
N ASP A 91 -4.18 -28.86 -11.29
CA ASP A 91 -5.57 -28.33 -11.14
C ASP A 91 -5.72 -26.81 -11.35
N ASP A 92 -4.63 -26.04 -11.48
CA ASP A 92 -4.69 -24.59 -11.73
C ASP A 92 -3.59 -24.13 -12.73
N THR A 93 -3.51 -24.77 -13.89
CA THR A 93 -2.66 -24.25 -14.98
C THR A 93 -3.24 -22.92 -15.46
N LEU A 94 -2.48 -21.84 -15.22
CA LEU A 94 -2.83 -20.48 -15.63
C LEU A 94 -1.97 -20.03 -16.82
N TYR A 95 -2.62 -19.56 -17.88
CA TYR A 95 -1.98 -19.00 -19.07
C TYR A 95 -2.07 -17.48 -19.07
N GLU A 96 -0.98 -16.82 -19.46
CA GLU A 96 -0.96 -15.37 -19.67
C GLU A 96 -0.81 -15.03 -21.16
N CYS A 97 -1.58 -14.05 -21.63
CA CYS A 97 -1.40 -13.48 -22.95
C CYS A 97 -1.54 -11.95 -22.92
N VAL A 98 -0.88 -11.27 -23.85
CA VAL A 98 -0.97 -9.81 -23.97
C VAL A 98 -1.92 -9.49 -25.12
N CYS A 99 -2.96 -8.71 -24.83
CA CYS A 99 -3.91 -8.28 -25.85
C CYS A 99 -3.18 -7.43 -26.92
N PRO A 100 -3.23 -7.79 -28.21
CA PRO A 100 -2.54 -7.06 -29.27
C PRO A 100 -3.16 -5.67 -29.53
N THR A 101 -4.42 -5.46 -29.15
CA THR A 101 -5.14 -4.21 -29.40
C THR A 101 -4.90 -3.16 -28.32
N CYS A 102 -4.89 -3.54 -27.04
CA CYS A 102 -4.75 -2.60 -25.92
C CYS A 102 -3.48 -2.76 -25.08
N GLY A 103 -2.73 -3.86 -25.24
CA GLY A 103 -1.52 -4.15 -24.49
C GLY A 103 -1.75 -4.63 -23.05
N GLU A 104 -3.00 -4.92 -22.67
CA GLU A 104 -3.34 -5.48 -21.35
C GLU A 104 -2.90 -6.93 -21.24
N THR A 105 -2.34 -7.32 -20.09
CA THR A 105 -2.04 -8.71 -19.76
C THR A 105 -3.29 -9.39 -19.21
N ILE A 106 -3.70 -10.47 -19.85
CA ILE A 106 -4.87 -11.26 -19.48
C ILE A 106 -4.38 -12.60 -18.95
N VAL A 107 -4.91 -13.02 -17.80
CA VAL A 107 -4.64 -14.32 -17.19
C VAL A 107 -5.90 -15.18 -17.33
N MET A 108 -5.72 -16.43 -17.76
CA MET A 108 -6.80 -17.36 -18.10
C MET A 108 -6.51 -18.73 -17.50
N ASP A 109 -7.56 -19.46 -17.14
CA ASP A 109 -7.48 -20.88 -16.74
C ASP A 109 -7.71 -21.83 -17.94
N ASP A 110 -7.41 -23.12 -17.77
CA ASP A 110 -7.60 -24.15 -18.80
C ASP A 110 -9.00 -24.12 -19.44
N LYS A 111 -10.06 -23.90 -18.64
CA LYS A 111 -11.45 -23.88 -19.13
C LYS A 111 -11.72 -22.67 -20.01
N MET A 112 -11.12 -21.53 -19.69
CA MET A 112 -11.21 -20.31 -20.49
C MET A 112 -10.47 -20.48 -21.81
N VAL A 113 -9.31 -21.14 -21.82
CA VAL A 113 -8.59 -21.38 -23.07
C VAL A 113 -9.32 -22.43 -23.92
N GLU A 114 -9.79 -23.54 -23.34
CA GLU A 114 -10.60 -24.58 -24.02
C GLU A 114 -11.86 -24.03 -24.73
N SER A 115 -12.40 -22.90 -24.27
CA SER A 115 -13.55 -22.25 -24.91
C SER A 115 -13.26 -21.75 -26.33
N GLY A 116 -11.98 -21.66 -26.72
CA GLY A 116 -11.49 -21.31 -28.05
C GLY A 116 -11.48 -19.80 -28.35
N SER A 117 -12.14 -18.98 -27.52
CA SER A 117 -12.05 -17.53 -27.63
C SER A 117 -12.44 -16.82 -26.33
N ILE A 118 -11.76 -15.72 -26.01
CA ILE A 118 -12.10 -14.85 -24.87
C ILE A 118 -12.19 -13.39 -25.32
N GLU A 119 -13.10 -12.63 -24.72
CA GLU A 119 -13.13 -11.18 -24.89
C GLU A 119 -12.16 -10.51 -23.92
N CYS A 120 -11.29 -9.65 -24.44
CA CYS A 120 -10.40 -8.85 -23.59
C CYS A 120 -11.23 -8.01 -22.61
N PRO A 121 -11.01 -8.12 -21.29
CA PRO A 121 -11.81 -7.40 -20.29
C PRO A 121 -11.61 -5.88 -20.34
N ASN A 122 -10.52 -5.41 -20.95
CA ASN A 122 -10.21 -3.99 -21.06
C ASN A 122 -10.81 -3.33 -22.31
N CYS A 123 -10.76 -3.98 -23.48
CA CYS A 123 -11.20 -3.37 -24.75
C CYS A 123 -12.33 -4.11 -25.48
N GLY A 124 -12.72 -5.30 -25.04
CA GLY A 124 -13.76 -6.10 -25.67
C GLY A 124 -13.37 -6.73 -27.02
N GLU A 125 -12.07 -6.74 -27.35
CA GLU A 125 -11.57 -7.45 -28.54
C GLU A 125 -11.67 -8.96 -28.31
N SER A 126 -12.16 -9.71 -29.30
CA SER A 126 -12.22 -11.16 -29.26
C SER A 126 -10.86 -11.75 -29.60
N LEU A 127 -10.25 -12.45 -28.65
CA LEU A 127 -9.00 -13.18 -28.81
C LEU A 127 -9.35 -14.65 -29.07
N GLU A 128 -8.99 -15.17 -30.24
CA GLU A 128 -9.20 -16.58 -30.60
C GLU A 128 -7.90 -17.36 -30.35
N PHE A 129 -8.01 -18.55 -29.74
CA PHE A 129 -6.91 -19.46 -29.48
C PHE A 129 -7.10 -20.72 -30.31
N ASP A 130 -6.16 -21.00 -31.23
CA ASP A 130 -6.19 -22.21 -32.04
C ASP A 130 -5.32 -23.28 -31.38
N PHE A 131 -5.94 -24.41 -31.07
CA PHE A 131 -5.29 -25.62 -30.56
C PHE A 131 -5.07 -26.65 -31.67
N SER A 132 -5.00 -26.23 -32.93
CA SER A 132 -4.45 -27.12 -33.96
C SER A 132 -3.09 -27.60 -33.46
N GLU A 133 -3.06 -28.82 -32.94
CA GLU A 133 -1.84 -29.52 -32.59
C GLU A 133 -0.93 -29.31 -33.79
N ASP A 134 0.26 -28.74 -33.55
CA ASP A 134 1.35 -28.92 -34.49
C ASP A 134 1.66 -30.43 -34.47
N GLU A 135 0.79 -31.24 -35.09
CA GLU A 135 1.10 -32.56 -35.64
C GLU A 135 2.04 -32.35 -36.84
N ASP A 136 3.12 -31.61 -36.65
CA ASP A 136 4.29 -31.70 -37.52
C ASP A 136 5.18 -32.80 -36.93
N GLU A 137 4.79 -34.01 -37.33
CA GLU A 137 5.62 -35.17 -37.67
C GLU A 137 7.15 -34.98 -37.61
N GLU A 138 7.81 -35.87 -36.85
CA GLU A 138 9.24 -36.30 -36.92
C GLU A 138 10.39 -35.32 -36.60
#